data_AF-A0A5E4FW19-F1
#
_entry.id   AF-A0A5E4FW19-F1
#
_cell.length_a   1.000
_cell.length_b   1.000
_cell.length_c   1.000
_cell.angle_alpha   90.00
_cell.angle_beta   90.00
_cell.angle_gamma   90.00
#
_symmetry.space_group_name_H-M   'P 1'
#
loop_
_entity.id
_entity.type
_entity.pdbx_description
1 polymer ?
#
loop_
_entity_poly.entity_id
_entity_poly.type
_entity_poly.pdbx_seq_one_letter_code
_entity_poly.pdbx_strand_id
1 'polypeptide(L)'
;MASIARVDLDGKPIKPMILVEPSLCAAVAIDFATLSPCRLHGNNIQTLSSLFTMASTCDGSTEAAELLKVCWLEVRGKLKTTELSPGIRYEVVFVVKLQAKAYGWDVPVNLKLTVPHASENRWSKVNLTDKAREKWIEIPVGDFIASPKKPGDVEFSLYEYDGRWKSGLVIKGVVVRPKY
;
A
#
# COMPACT_ATOMS: atom_id res chain seq x y z
N MET A 1 -15.86 -16.46 4.07
CA MET A 1 -14.46 -16.42 3.58
C MET A 1 -14.51 -15.83 2.19
N ALA A 2 -13.91 -14.66 1.97
CA ALA A 2 -13.77 -14.11 0.61
C ALA A 2 -12.28 -13.86 0.40
N SER A 3 -11.65 -14.79 -0.30
CA SER A 3 -10.33 -14.58 -0.90
C SER A 3 -10.57 -13.84 -2.21
N ILE A 4 -10.05 -12.62 -2.34
CA ILE A 4 -10.16 -11.86 -3.58
C ILE A 4 -8.74 -11.56 -4.04
N ALA A 5 -8.25 -12.38 -4.97
CA ALA A 5 -7.19 -11.97 -5.88
C ALA A 5 -7.80 -11.05 -6.93
N ARG A 6 -7.18 -9.91 -7.22
CA ARG A 6 -7.60 -9.04 -8.34
C ARG A 6 -6.48 -8.76 -9.31
N VAL A 7 -6.94 -8.48 -10.52
CA VAL A 7 -6.37 -8.80 -11.81
C VAL A 7 -6.34 -7.50 -12.63
N ASP A 8 -5.30 -7.27 -13.42
CA ASP A 8 -5.15 -6.13 -14.33
C ASP A 8 -6.27 -6.11 -15.39
N LEU A 9 -6.40 -5.01 -16.13
CA LEU A 9 -7.36 -4.81 -17.23
C LEU A 9 -7.31 -5.92 -18.30
N ASP A 10 -6.21 -6.66 -18.41
CA ASP A 10 -6.02 -7.80 -19.32
C ASP A 10 -6.34 -9.17 -18.69
N GLY A 11 -6.91 -9.23 -17.49
CA GLY A 11 -7.17 -10.52 -16.84
C GLY A 11 -5.89 -11.25 -16.38
N LYS A 12 -4.75 -10.54 -16.32
CA LYS A 12 -3.50 -11.01 -15.72
C LYS A 12 -3.42 -10.62 -14.24
N PRO A 13 -3.04 -11.52 -13.31
CA PRO A 13 -2.90 -11.17 -11.90
C PRO A 13 -2.03 -9.91 -11.76
N ILE A 14 -2.53 -8.87 -11.09
CA ILE A 14 -1.73 -7.68 -10.80
C ILE A 14 -0.56 -8.21 -9.98
N LYS A 15 0.66 -8.18 -10.52
CA LYS A 15 1.84 -8.58 -9.74
C LYS A 15 2.05 -7.49 -8.70
N PRO A 16 1.85 -7.79 -7.41
CA PRO A 16 2.19 -6.82 -6.40
C PRO A 16 3.73 -6.73 -6.36
N MET A 17 4.28 -5.58 -6.75
CA MET A 17 5.73 -5.40 -6.79
C MET A 17 6.21 -4.93 -5.42
N ILE A 18 6.47 -5.88 -4.54
CA ILE A 18 7.29 -5.65 -3.36
C ILE A 18 8.73 -5.94 -3.74
N LEU A 19 9.59 -4.95 -3.54
CA LEU A 19 11.02 -5.12 -3.70
C LEU A 19 11.58 -5.59 -2.36
N VAL A 20 11.71 -6.90 -2.22
CA VAL A 20 12.61 -7.52 -1.24
C VAL A 20 13.98 -7.63 -1.91
N GLU A 21 15.06 -7.40 -1.17
CA GLU A 21 16.45 -7.46 -1.65
C GLU A 21 16.75 -8.65 -2.58
N PRO A 22 17.75 -8.55 -3.49
CA PRO A 22 17.89 -9.41 -4.68
C PRO A 22 18.08 -10.91 -4.45
N SER A 23 18.15 -11.40 -3.21
CA SER A 23 18.29 -12.82 -2.89
C SER A 23 16.98 -13.55 -2.56
N LEU A 24 15.83 -12.87 -2.42
CA LEU A 24 14.57 -13.50 -2.02
C LEU A 24 13.37 -12.99 -2.85
N CYS A 25 12.85 -13.85 -3.73
CA CYS A 25 11.59 -13.66 -4.46
C CYS A 25 10.37 -13.80 -3.52
N ALA A 26 10.18 -12.89 -2.58
CA ALA A 26 8.96 -12.82 -1.78
C ALA A 26 7.94 -11.90 -2.46
N ALA A 27 6.84 -12.48 -2.97
CA ALA A 27 5.74 -11.73 -3.55
C ALA A 27 4.68 -11.48 -2.47
N VAL A 28 4.56 -10.24 -2.00
CA VAL A 28 3.57 -9.86 -0.99
C VAL A 28 2.34 -9.31 -1.68
N ALA A 29 1.17 -9.87 -1.40
CA ALA A 29 -0.09 -9.31 -1.88
C ALA A 29 -0.38 -7.95 -1.22
N ILE A 30 -0.52 -6.91 -2.02
CA ILE A 30 -1.16 -5.66 -1.61
C ILE A 30 -2.64 -5.78 -1.98
N ASP A 31 -3.50 -5.85 -0.97
CA ASP A 31 -4.94 -5.82 -1.17
C ASP A 31 -5.42 -4.36 -1.16
N PHE A 32 -5.87 -3.90 -2.32
CA PHE A 32 -6.61 -2.66 -2.47
C PHE A 32 -8.09 -2.92 -2.15
N ALA A 33 -8.40 -3.17 -0.87
CA ALA A 33 -9.77 -3.42 -0.44
C ALA A 33 -10.56 -2.11 -0.23
N THR A 34 -11.71 -2.03 -0.91
CA THR A 34 -12.86 -1.12 -0.70
C THR A 34 -12.60 0.39 -0.69
N LEU A 35 -12.46 0.97 -1.88
CA LEU A 35 -12.71 2.39 -2.11
C LEU A 35 -14.24 2.60 -2.20
N SER A 36 -14.93 2.76 -1.08
CA SER A 36 -16.38 3.02 -1.13
C SER A 36 -16.66 4.35 -1.85
N PRO A 37 -17.63 4.43 -2.78
CA PRO A 37 -18.08 5.70 -3.31
C PRO A 37 -18.96 6.32 -2.23
N CYS A 38 -18.58 7.48 -1.71
CA CYS A 38 -19.46 8.23 -0.84
C CYS A 38 -20.74 8.54 -1.61
N ARG A 39 -21.86 7.88 -1.23
CA ARG A 39 -23.21 7.95 -1.80
C ARG A 39 -23.35 8.85 -3.03
N LEU A 40 -23.31 8.26 -4.23
CA LEU A 40 -24.00 8.86 -5.36
C LEU A 40 -25.51 8.76 -5.05
N HIS A 41 -26.19 9.90 -4.89
CA HIS A 41 -27.65 9.90 -4.98
C HIS A 41 -28.01 9.50 -6.42
N GLY A 42 -28.33 8.22 -6.62
CA GLY A 42 -28.67 7.66 -7.92
C GLY A 42 -28.35 6.17 -7.95
N ASN A 43 -29.39 5.34 -8.06
CA ASN A 43 -29.32 3.87 -8.04
C ASN A 43 -28.52 3.32 -9.23
N ASN A 44 -27.20 3.30 -9.14
CA ASN A 44 -26.36 2.52 -10.03
C ASN A 44 -25.12 2.04 -9.26
N ILE A 45 -25.17 0.78 -8.81
CA ILE A 45 -24.01 0.10 -8.21
C ILE A 45 -23.06 -0.22 -9.36
N GLN A 46 -22.23 0.76 -9.74
CA GLN A 46 -21.06 0.51 -10.56
C GLN A 46 -20.06 -0.23 -9.67
N THR A 47 -19.83 -1.51 -9.95
CA THR A 47 -18.78 -2.30 -9.31
C THR A 47 -17.45 -1.56 -9.46
N LEU A 48 -16.83 -1.17 -8.34
CA LEU A 48 -15.62 -0.35 -8.31
C LEU A 48 -14.36 -1.18 -8.57
N SER A 49 -14.31 -1.84 -9.71
CA SER A 49 -13.07 -2.43 -10.24
C SER A 49 -12.27 -1.43 -11.09
N SER A 50 -12.76 -0.20 -11.28
CA SER A 50 -12.25 0.74 -12.30
C SER A 50 -11.91 2.14 -11.75
N LEU A 51 -11.16 2.21 -10.64
CA LEU A 51 -10.61 3.48 -10.11
C LEU A 51 -9.08 3.53 -10.06
N PHE A 52 -8.41 2.50 -10.60
CA PHE A 52 -6.97 2.45 -10.75
C PHE A 52 -6.66 2.29 -12.23
N THR A 53 -5.89 3.22 -12.80
CA THR A 53 -5.25 3.00 -14.10
C THR A 53 -3.86 2.42 -13.83
N MET A 54 -3.62 1.19 -14.26
CA MET A 54 -2.27 0.69 -14.41
C MET A 54 -1.72 1.24 -15.72
N ALA A 55 -0.63 2.01 -15.67
CA ALA A 55 0.12 2.37 -16.85
C ALA A 55 1.28 1.36 -16.98
N SER A 56 1.14 0.40 -17.89
CA SER A 56 2.25 -0.41 -18.38
C SER A 56 2.77 0.23 -19.65
N THR A 57 3.97 0.80 -19.61
CA THR A 57 4.68 1.16 -20.85
C THR A 57 5.89 0.25 -20.98
N CYS A 58 6.04 -0.38 -22.15
CA CYS A 58 7.12 -1.33 -22.47
C CYS A 58 8.52 -0.69 -22.60
N ASP A 59 8.72 0.49 -22.02
CA ASP A 59 9.97 1.21 -21.89
C ASP A 59 10.23 1.43 -20.40
N GLY A 60 10.98 0.53 -19.75
CA GLY A 60 11.63 0.76 -18.44
C GLY A 60 10.76 1.35 -17.31
N SER A 61 9.44 1.31 -17.45
CA SER A 61 8.54 2.15 -16.66
C SER A 61 8.27 1.46 -15.34
N THR A 62 8.39 2.24 -14.29
CA THR A 62 8.03 1.78 -12.95
C THR A 62 6.52 1.58 -12.91
N GLU A 63 6.08 0.31 -12.86
CA GLU A 63 4.69 -0.03 -12.57
C GLU A 63 4.27 0.65 -11.26
N ALA A 64 3.21 1.46 -11.31
CA ALA A 64 2.68 2.17 -10.16
C ALA A 64 1.16 2.36 -10.30
N ALA A 65 0.45 2.40 -9.18
CA ALA A 65 -1.00 2.58 -9.12
C ALA A 65 -1.35 4.04 -8.79
N GLU A 66 -2.16 4.70 -9.62
CA GLU A 66 -2.68 6.04 -9.34
C GLU A 66 -4.09 5.98 -8.74
N LEU A 67 -4.30 6.74 -7.67
CA LEU A 67 -5.58 6.98 -7.05
C LEU A 67 -6.34 8.07 -7.80
N LEU A 68 -7.31 7.68 -8.65
CA LEU A 68 -8.02 8.63 -9.51
C LEU A 68 -8.94 9.57 -8.73
N LYS A 69 -9.94 9.04 -8.01
CA LYS A 69 -10.86 9.83 -7.19
C LYS A 69 -11.61 8.93 -6.21
N VAL A 70 -11.38 9.09 -4.92
CA VAL A 70 -11.97 8.25 -3.87
C VAL A 70 -12.32 9.09 -2.66
N CYS A 71 -13.22 8.60 -1.79
CA CYS A 71 -13.47 9.27 -0.52
C CYS A 71 -12.94 8.49 0.70
N TRP A 72 -12.78 7.16 0.57
CA TRP A 72 -12.08 6.29 1.51
C TRP A 72 -10.87 5.69 0.81
N LEU A 73 -9.73 5.67 1.51
CA LEU A 73 -8.48 5.09 1.05
C LEU A 73 -8.07 4.00 2.01
N GLU A 74 -7.75 2.82 1.47
CA GLU A 74 -7.11 1.76 2.23
C GLU A 74 -6.20 0.94 1.31
N VAL A 75 -4.97 0.76 1.76
CA VAL A 75 -3.96 -0.08 1.14
C VAL A 75 -3.43 -0.98 2.23
N ARG A 76 -3.59 -2.30 2.07
CA ARG A 76 -3.07 -3.29 3.03
C ARG A 76 -2.08 -4.19 2.33
N GLY A 77 -1.05 -4.61 3.04
CA GLY A 77 -0.17 -5.67 2.59
C GLY A 77 0.23 -6.59 3.74
N LYS A 78 0.68 -7.78 3.38
CA LYS A 78 0.93 -8.86 4.32
C LYS A 78 2.14 -9.69 3.91
N LEU A 79 3.10 -9.84 4.82
CA LEU A 79 4.36 -10.53 4.58
C LEU A 79 4.58 -11.63 5.62
N LYS A 80 4.94 -12.83 5.17
CA LYS A 80 5.36 -13.89 6.08
C LYS A 80 6.77 -13.63 6.57
N THR A 81 6.97 -13.62 7.88
CA THR A 81 8.31 -13.53 8.48
C THR A 81 9.24 -14.69 8.08
N THR A 82 8.68 -15.83 7.66
CA THR A 82 9.43 -16.99 7.17
C THR A 82 10.04 -16.79 5.78
N GLU A 83 9.60 -15.78 5.03
CA GLU A 83 10.16 -15.41 3.72
C GLU A 83 11.37 -14.47 3.86
N LEU A 84 11.74 -14.10 5.08
CA LEU A 84 12.84 -13.21 5.40
C LEU A 84 13.98 -13.97 6.08
N SER A 85 15.19 -13.43 5.96
CA SER A 85 16.34 -13.96 6.72
C SER A 85 16.06 -13.86 8.23
N PRO A 86 16.12 -14.98 8.98
CA PRO A 86 15.80 -14.98 10.40
C PRO A 86 16.76 -14.14 11.23
N GLY A 87 16.24 -13.54 12.32
CA GLY A 87 17.02 -12.76 13.29
C GLY A 87 17.37 -11.34 12.84
N ILE A 88 17.08 -10.97 11.59
CA ILE A 88 17.34 -9.64 11.04
C ILE A 88 16.19 -8.68 11.35
N ARG A 89 16.54 -7.40 11.60
CA ARG A 89 15.58 -6.30 11.69
C ARG A 89 15.28 -5.79 10.28
N TYR A 90 14.00 -5.70 9.93
CA TYR A 90 13.52 -5.17 8.65
C TYR A 90 12.69 -3.91 8.88
N GLU A 91 12.75 -2.97 7.94
CA GLU A 91 11.87 -1.81 7.86
C GLU A 91 10.88 -1.97 6.71
N VAL A 92 9.62 -1.56 6.94
CA VAL A 92 8.57 -1.51 5.93
C VAL A 92 8.33 -0.06 5.52
N VAL A 93 8.39 0.20 4.21
CA VAL A 93 8.32 1.56 3.64
C VAL A 93 7.35 1.59 2.47
N PHE A 94 6.34 2.47 2.51
CA PHE A 94 5.55 2.79 1.31
C PHE A 94 6.33 3.75 0.42
N VAL A 95 6.39 3.46 -0.88
CA VAL A 95 6.96 4.37 -1.87
C VAL A 95 5.82 4.99 -2.67
N VAL A 96 5.59 6.28 -2.44
CA VAL A 96 4.45 7.00 -3.02
C VAL A 96 4.89 8.31 -3.67
N LYS A 97 4.04 8.90 -4.48
CA LYS A 97 4.24 10.22 -5.08
C LYS A 97 2.92 10.96 -5.06
N LEU A 98 2.94 12.21 -4.61
CA LEU A 98 1.77 13.08 -4.69
C LEU A 98 1.85 13.94 -5.96
N GLN A 99 0.88 13.82 -6.86
CA GLN A 99 0.87 14.60 -8.10
C GLN A 99 0.68 16.11 -7.84
N ALA A 100 1.10 16.93 -8.80
CA ALA A 100 0.93 18.37 -8.78
C ALA A 100 -0.56 18.75 -8.65
N LYS A 101 -1.43 18.08 -9.40
CA LYS A 101 -2.89 18.26 -9.40
C LYS A 101 -3.63 17.54 -8.27
N ALA A 102 -2.92 16.84 -7.38
CA ALA A 102 -3.54 16.06 -6.31
C ALA A 102 -4.25 16.95 -5.28
N TYR A 103 -5.44 16.53 -4.84
CA TYR A 103 -6.27 17.26 -3.87
C TYR A 103 -6.85 16.32 -2.81
N GLY A 104 -7.38 16.89 -1.71
CA GLY A 104 -8.07 16.14 -0.66
C GLY A 104 -7.16 15.47 0.39
N TRP A 105 -5.93 15.97 0.53
CA TRP A 105 -4.88 15.41 1.40
C TRP A 105 -4.58 16.27 2.64
N ASP A 106 -5.48 17.19 2.99
CA ASP A 106 -5.38 18.04 4.18
C ASP A 106 -5.62 17.26 5.48
N VAL A 107 -6.14 16.03 5.36
CA VAL A 107 -6.26 15.06 6.44
C VAL A 107 -5.08 14.10 6.37
N PRO A 108 -4.30 13.91 7.47
CA PRO A 108 -3.20 12.97 7.48
C PRO A 108 -3.65 11.54 7.17
N VAL A 109 -2.82 10.81 6.43
CA VAL A 109 -2.99 9.36 6.26
C VAL A 109 -2.50 8.65 7.52
N ASN A 110 -3.13 7.52 7.84
CA ASN A 110 -2.74 6.66 8.94
C ASN A 110 -1.89 5.51 8.39
N LEU A 111 -0.79 5.22 9.08
CA LEU A 111 0.04 4.06 8.86
C LEU A 111 -0.16 3.10 10.01
N LYS A 112 -0.18 1.80 9.74
CA LYS A 112 -0.25 0.77 10.76
C LYS A 112 0.69 -0.38 10.44
N LEU A 113 1.40 -0.86 11.46
CA LEU A 113 2.21 -2.07 11.42
C LEU A 113 1.77 -3.01 12.54
N THR A 114 1.33 -4.20 12.16
CA THR A 114 1.01 -5.30 13.06
C THR A 114 2.08 -6.36 12.91
N VAL A 115 2.79 -6.65 14.01
CA VAL A 115 3.84 -7.69 14.05
C VAL A 115 3.25 -8.94 14.72
N PRO A 116 3.53 -10.15 14.21
CA PRO A 116 3.00 -11.36 14.81
C PRO A 116 3.50 -11.48 16.25
N HIS A 117 2.61 -11.90 17.16
CA HIS A 117 2.90 -12.10 18.59
C HIS A 117 3.32 -10.84 19.37
N ALA A 118 3.13 -9.65 18.80
CA ALA A 118 3.25 -8.39 19.54
C ALA A 118 1.92 -8.03 20.20
N SER A 119 1.95 -7.54 21.43
CA SER A 119 0.75 -7.12 22.18
C SER A 119 0.14 -5.82 21.66
N GLU A 120 0.94 -5.00 20.95
CA GLU A 120 0.54 -3.69 20.48
C GLU A 120 0.81 -3.55 18.99
N ASN A 121 -0.17 -2.98 18.28
CA ASN A 121 0.07 -2.48 16.93
C ASN A 121 0.72 -1.09 17.01
N ARG A 122 1.54 -0.78 16.02
CA ARG A 122 2.15 0.55 15.90
C ARG A 122 1.40 1.32 14.84
N TRP A 123 0.96 2.52 15.18
CA TRP A 123 0.31 3.41 14.24
C TRP A 123 0.95 4.80 14.27
N SER A 124 0.93 5.48 13.13
CA SER A 124 1.40 6.85 13.01
C SER A 124 0.56 7.61 11.98
N LYS A 125 0.62 8.93 12.02
CA LYS A 125 -0.07 9.81 11.07
C LYS A 125 0.96 10.57 10.24
N VAL A 126 0.70 10.70 8.95
CA VAL A 126 1.58 11.44 8.02
C VAL A 126 0.74 12.41 7.19
N ASN A 127 1.09 13.68 7.24
CA ASN A 127 0.56 14.68 6.32
C ASN A 127 1.31 14.55 4.99
N LEU A 128 0.59 14.21 3.92
CA LEU A 128 1.19 14.13 2.59
C LEU A 128 1.41 15.52 1.96
N THR A 129 0.68 16.53 2.43
CA THR A 129 0.85 17.94 2.03
C THR A 129 2.18 18.53 2.47
N ASP A 130 2.76 18.02 3.56
CA ASP A 130 4.08 18.43 4.07
C ASP A 130 5.24 17.83 3.25
N LYS A 131 4.93 16.96 2.27
CA LYS A 131 5.92 16.27 1.42
C LYS A 131 5.99 16.89 0.04
N ALA A 132 7.15 16.78 -0.60
CA ALA A 132 7.35 17.33 -1.94
C ALA A 132 6.45 16.66 -2.98
N ARG A 133 5.74 17.47 -3.77
CA ARG A 133 4.94 17.01 -4.91
C ARG A 133 5.82 16.61 -6.09
N GLU A 134 5.29 15.75 -6.94
CA GLU A 134 5.95 15.19 -8.13
C GLU A 134 7.29 14.50 -7.86
N LYS A 135 7.55 14.11 -6.61
CA LYS A 135 8.73 13.34 -6.20
C LYS A 135 8.28 12.06 -5.50
N TRP A 136 9.01 10.98 -5.77
CA TRP A 136 8.87 9.76 -4.99
C TRP A 136 9.33 10.03 -3.55
N ILE A 137 8.49 9.64 -2.61
CA ILE A 137 8.71 9.77 -1.18
C ILE A 137 8.64 8.39 -0.53
N GLU A 138 9.61 8.13 0.33
CA GLU A 138 9.60 6.98 1.22
C GLU A 138 8.84 7.35 2.50
N ILE A 139 7.84 6.56 2.84
CA ILE A 139 7.05 6.71 4.05
C ILE A 139 7.24 5.46 4.92
N PRO A 140 8.12 5.52 5.95
CA PRO A 140 8.32 4.40 6.86
C PRO A 140 7.04 4.11 7.66
N VAL A 141 6.60 2.86 7.65
CA VAL A 141 5.50 2.36 8.48
C VAL A 141 6.02 1.96 9.86
N GLY A 142 7.22 1.36 9.88
CA GLY A 142 7.90 0.89 11.08
C GLY A 142 8.85 -0.26 10.76
N ASP A 143 9.52 -0.78 11.79
CA ASP A 143 10.46 -1.90 11.66
C ASP A 143 10.13 -3.08 12.57
N PHE A 144 10.59 -4.29 12.27
CA PHE A 144 10.34 -5.48 13.07
C PHE A 144 11.52 -6.45 12.97
N ILE A 145 11.61 -7.40 13.91
CA ILE A 145 12.62 -8.47 13.86
C ILE A 145 11.94 -9.73 13.32
N ALA A 146 12.52 -10.33 12.27
CA ALA A 146 12.08 -11.61 11.71
C ALA A 146 12.50 -12.77 12.64
N SER A 147 11.83 -12.93 13.79
CA SER A 147 12.20 -13.93 14.78
C SER A 147 11.80 -15.35 14.35
N PRO A 148 12.75 -16.31 14.24
CA PRO A 148 12.41 -17.69 13.90
C PRO A 148 11.58 -18.39 14.99
N LYS A 149 11.62 -17.89 16.23
CA LYS A 149 10.85 -18.44 17.36
C LYS A 149 9.39 -17.99 17.37
N LYS A 150 9.06 -16.92 16.64
CA LYS A 150 7.74 -16.30 16.62
C LYS A 150 7.33 -16.05 15.16
N PRO A 151 7.23 -17.10 14.33
CA PRO A 151 6.84 -16.94 12.94
C PRO A 151 5.38 -16.50 12.87
N GLY A 152 5.05 -15.83 11.78
CA GLY A 152 3.71 -15.33 11.49
C GLY A 152 3.75 -14.22 10.47
N ASP A 153 2.59 -13.60 10.30
CA ASP A 153 2.40 -12.61 9.26
C ASP A 153 2.54 -11.20 9.82
N VAL A 154 3.38 -10.41 9.18
CA VAL A 154 3.45 -8.96 9.39
C VAL A 154 2.44 -8.31 8.46
N GLU A 155 1.54 -7.52 9.02
CA GLU A 155 0.56 -6.75 8.26
C GLU A 155 0.89 -5.27 8.35
N PHE A 156 0.81 -4.59 7.21
CA PHE A 156 1.03 -3.14 7.13
C PHE A 156 -0.08 -2.48 6.33
N SER A 157 -0.42 -1.26 6.68
CA SER A 157 -1.43 -0.50 5.93
C SER A 157 -1.17 0.99 5.88
N LEU A 158 -1.72 1.62 4.83
CA LEU A 158 -1.87 3.06 4.65
C LEU A 158 -3.35 3.33 4.38
N TYR A 159 -4.00 4.13 5.23
CA TYR A 159 -5.45 4.34 5.15
C TYR A 159 -5.93 5.71 5.64
N GLU A 160 -7.09 6.13 5.13
CA GLU A 160 -7.76 7.40 5.45
C GLU A 160 -9.27 7.23 5.18
N TYR A 161 -10.13 7.52 6.17
CA TYR A 161 -11.58 7.25 6.12
C TYR A 161 -12.48 8.46 6.40
N ASP A 162 -11.95 9.69 6.43
CA ASP A 162 -12.68 10.93 6.74
C ASP A 162 -13.80 11.25 5.73
N GLY A 163 -13.91 10.49 4.64
CA GLY A 163 -14.98 10.65 3.64
C GLY A 163 -14.79 11.85 2.72
N ARG A 164 -13.70 12.62 2.88
CA ARG A 164 -13.30 13.68 1.94
C ARG A 164 -12.80 13.07 0.64
N TRP A 165 -13.31 13.60 -0.47
CA TRP A 165 -12.83 13.23 -1.80
C TRP A 165 -11.36 13.61 -1.98
N LYS A 166 -10.56 12.69 -2.50
CA LYS A 166 -9.12 12.82 -2.73
C LYS A 166 -8.69 12.13 -4.02
N SER A 167 -7.59 12.60 -4.59
CA SER A 167 -7.05 12.13 -5.88
C SER A 167 -5.55 12.35 -6.01
N GLY A 168 -4.92 11.72 -6.99
CA GLY A 168 -3.56 12.04 -7.43
C GLY A 168 -2.44 11.52 -6.53
N LEU A 169 -2.74 10.59 -5.61
CA LEU A 169 -1.71 9.80 -4.94
C LEU A 169 -1.32 8.64 -5.86
N VAL A 170 -0.04 8.52 -6.14
CA VAL A 170 0.53 7.41 -6.90
C VAL A 170 1.32 6.52 -5.94
N ILE A 171 1.11 5.22 -5.97
CA ILE A 171 1.79 4.24 -5.14
C ILE A 171 2.63 3.35 -6.06
N LYS A 172 3.95 3.44 -5.91
CA LYS A 172 4.88 2.54 -6.60
C LYS A 172 4.83 1.14 -5.98
N GLY A 173 4.72 1.06 -4.66
CA GLY A 173 4.65 -0.20 -3.94
C GLY A 173 5.15 -0.06 -2.51
N VAL A 174 5.60 -1.19 -1.97
CA VAL A 174 6.18 -1.28 -0.63
C VAL A 174 7.56 -1.92 -0.72
N VAL A 175 8.51 -1.36 0.03
CA VAL A 175 9.87 -1.88 0.19
C VAL A 175 9.98 -2.48 1.58
N VAL A 176 10.52 -3.70 1.64
CA VAL A 176 10.88 -4.36 2.89
C VAL A 176 12.37 -4.68 2.83
N ARG A 177 13.16 -3.99 3.66
CA ARG A 177 14.63 -4.06 3.61
C ARG A 177 15.25 -4.24 4.99
N PRO A 178 16.41 -4.90 5.10
CA PRO A 178 17.18 -4.93 6.34
C PRO A 178 17.50 -3.53 6.86
N LYS A 179 17.50 -3.37 8.18
CA LYS A 179 17.87 -2.14 8.89
C LYS A 179 19.01 -2.47 9.85
N TYR A 180 20.23 -2.13 9.44
CA TYR A 180 21.47 -2.32 10.20
C TYR A 180 21.80 -1.13 11.09
#